data_AF-A0A212C761-F1
#
_entry.id   AF-A0A212C761-F1
#
_cell.length_a   1.000
_cell.length_b   1.000
_cell.length_c   1.000
_cell.angle_alpha   90.00
_cell.angle_beta   90.00
_cell.angle_gamma   90.00
#
_symmetry.space_group_name_H-M   'P 1'
#
loop_
_entity.id
_entity.type
_entity.pdbx_description
1 polymer ?
#
loop_
_entity_poly.entity_id
_entity_poly.type
_entity_poly.pdbx_seq_one_letter_code
_entity_poly.pdbx_strand_id
1 'polypeptide(L)'
;LLRAIPVGIGQVYGCDNPWTGGIFLIALFISSPLICLHAAIGSAIGMLAALTLATPFDSIYFGLCGFNSSLACIAIGGMFYVITWQTHLLAIAC
;
A
#
# COMPACT_ATOMS: atom_id res chain seq x y z
N LEU A 1 -13.74 -4.48 3.66
CA LEU A 1 -12.76 -3.97 2.67
C LEU A 1 -11.64 -3.15 3.31
N LEU A 2 -11.94 -2.13 4.14
CA LEU A 2 -10.92 -1.27 4.76
C LEU A 2 -9.78 -2.01 5.50
N ARG A 3 -10.06 -3.17 6.12
CA ARG A 3 -9.05 -4.03 6.76
C ARG A 3 -7.94 -4.47 5.79
N ALA A 4 -8.23 -4.61 4.50
CA ALA A 4 -7.27 -5.04 3.49
C ALA A 4 -6.13 -4.03 3.28
N ILE A 5 -6.31 -2.76 3.62
CA ILE A 5 -5.28 -1.72 3.47
C ILE A 5 -4.11 -1.97 4.46
N PRO A 6 -4.31 -2.00 5.78
CA PRO A 6 -3.21 -2.33 6.69
C PRO A 6 -2.71 -3.77 6.48
N VAL A 7 -3.57 -4.74 6.15
CA VAL A 7 -3.13 -6.12 5.86
C VAL A 7 -2.24 -6.18 4.61
N GLY A 8 -2.54 -5.42 3.56
CA GLY A 8 -1.70 -5.34 2.36
C GLY A 8 -0.30 -4.79 2.66
N ILE A 9 -0.19 -3.84 3.58
CA ILE A 9 1.10 -3.35 4.07
C ILE A 9 1.80 -4.40 4.96
N GLY A 10 1.04 -5.15 5.76
CA GLY A 10 1.56 -6.29 6.53
C GLY A 10 2.17 -7.39 5.65
N GLN A 11 1.55 -7.66 4.49
CA GLN A 11 1.99 -8.69 3.55
C GLN A 11 3.35 -8.40 2.90
N VAL A 12 3.86 -7.16 2.98
CA VAL A 12 5.26 -6.86 2.65
C VAL A 12 6.23 -7.76 3.42
N TYR A 13 5.86 -8.11 4.65
CA TYR A 13 6.61 -9.00 5.53
C TYR A 13 5.89 -10.33 5.76
N GLY A 14 4.93 -10.70 4.89
CA GLY A 14 4.15 -11.94 5.03
C GLY A 14 3.23 -11.98 6.25
N CYS A 15 2.79 -10.83 6.76
CA CYS A 15 1.92 -10.73 7.93
C CYS A 15 0.47 -10.42 7.52
N ASP A 16 -0.47 -11.32 7.84
CA ASP A 16 -1.90 -11.18 7.52
C ASP A 16 -2.73 -10.51 8.64
N ASN A 17 -2.10 -10.18 9.76
CA ASN A 17 -2.76 -9.52 10.89
C ASN A 17 -2.84 -7.99 10.66
N PRO A 18 -4.05 -7.38 10.66
CA PRO A 18 -4.23 -5.94 10.45
C PRO A 18 -3.52 -5.08 11.50
N TRP A 19 -3.36 -5.59 12.73
CA TRP A 19 -2.67 -4.88 13.80
C TRP A 19 -1.17 -4.77 13.49
N THR A 20 -0.56 -5.84 12.97
CA THR A 20 0.83 -5.81 12.50
C THR A 20 1.01 -4.82 11.36
N GLY A 21 0.09 -4.81 10.39
CA GLY A 21 0.05 -3.79 9.34
C GLY A 21 -0.07 -2.36 9.86
N GLY A 22 -0.91 -2.15 10.88
CA GLY A 22 -1.03 -0.87 11.58
C GLY A 22 0.25 -0.44 12.29
N ILE A 23 0.98 -1.37 12.93
CA ILE A 23 2.28 -1.11 13.54
C ILE A 23 3.30 -0.68 12.48
N PHE A 24 3.33 -1.33 11.31
CA PHE A 24 4.18 -0.91 10.21
C PHE A 24 3.82 0.47 9.68
N LEU A 25 2.52 0.81 9.55
CA LEU A 25 2.09 2.17 9.21
C LEU A 25 2.59 3.20 10.22
N ILE A 26 2.50 2.93 11.53
CA ILE A 26 3.01 3.84 12.57
C ILE A 26 4.53 3.98 12.44
N ALA A 27 5.26 2.89 12.23
CA ALA A 27 6.71 2.92 12.04
C ALA A 27 7.11 3.76 10.80
N LEU A 28 6.39 3.58 9.68
CA LEU A 28 6.57 4.39 8.48
C LEU A 28 6.24 5.87 8.74
N PHE A 29 5.17 6.17 9.48
CA PHE A 29 4.77 7.53 9.81
C PHE A 29 5.83 8.26 10.65
N ILE A 30 6.39 7.57 11.65
CA ILE A 30 7.48 8.10 12.49
C ILE A 30 8.72 8.42 11.64
N SER A 31 9.04 7.56 10.66
CA SER A 31 10.18 7.77 9.75
C SER A 31 9.91 8.89 8.74
N SER A 32 8.77 8.84 8.06
CA SER A 32 8.35 9.82 7.06
C SER A 32 6.84 9.74 6.83
N PRO A 33 6.08 10.80 7.18
CA PRO A 33 4.64 10.87 6.88
C PRO A 33 4.32 10.71 5.40
N LEU A 34 5.21 11.15 4.49
CA LEU A 34 5.03 11.00 3.05
C LEU A 34 5.14 9.54 2.59
N ILE A 35 6.08 8.78 3.16
CA ILE A 35 6.22 7.35 2.86
C ILE A 35 5.02 6.58 3.42
N CYS A 36 4.58 6.89 4.64
CA CYS A 36 3.37 6.31 5.21
C CYS A 36 2.13 6.57 4.34
N LEU A 37 1.98 7.80 3.84
CA LEU A 37 0.88 8.17 2.95
C LEU A 37 0.89 7.33 1.67
N HIS A 38 2.03 7.22 0.99
CA HIS A 38 2.13 6.42 -0.25
C HIS A 38 1.99 4.91 0.00
N ALA A 39 2.41 4.41 1.17
CA ALA A 39 2.16 3.02 1.56
C ALA A 39 0.65 2.70 1.60
N ALA A 40 -0.13 3.59 2.23
CA ALA A 40 -1.57 3.47 2.35
C ALA A 40 -2.29 3.67 1.00
N ILE A 41 -1.86 4.66 0.21
CA ILE A 41 -2.39 4.91 -1.14
C ILE A 41 -2.16 3.70 -2.04
N GLY A 42 -0.93 3.21 -2.14
CA GLY A 42 -0.60 2.04 -2.98
C GLY A 42 -1.37 0.79 -2.55
N SER A 43 -1.46 0.52 -1.24
CA SER A 43 -2.26 -0.63 -0.78
C SER A 43 -3.76 -0.48 -1.09
N ALA A 44 -4.30 0.74 -1.03
CA ALA A 44 -5.69 1.00 -1.39
C ALA A 44 -5.92 0.86 -2.91
N ILE A 45 -5.00 1.32 -3.73
CA ILE A 45 -5.04 1.19 -5.20
C ILE A 45 -4.96 -0.28 -5.59
N GLY A 46 -4.05 -1.07 -5.01
CA GLY A 46 -3.96 -2.51 -5.25
C GLY A 46 -5.27 -3.25 -4.89
N MET A 47 -5.93 -2.86 -3.79
CA MET A 47 -7.27 -3.37 -3.45
C MET A 47 -8.33 -2.96 -4.49
N LEU A 48 -8.34 -1.71 -4.94
CA LEU A 48 -9.29 -1.22 -5.95
C LEU A 48 -9.07 -1.91 -7.32
N ALA A 49 -7.81 -2.10 -7.73
CA ALA A 49 -7.46 -2.83 -8.96
C ALA A 49 -7.88 -4.31 -8.88
N ALA A 50 -7.77 -4.94 -7.71
CA ALA A 50 -8.24 -6.30 -7.53
C ALA A 50 -9.76 -6.40 -7.68
N LEU A 51 -10.51 -5.40 -7.22
CA LEU A 51 -11.97 -5.32 -7.39
C LEU A 51 -12.37 -5.16 -8.86
N THR A 52 -11.65 -4.34 -9.64
CA THR A 52 -11.95 -4.17 -11.07
C THR A 52 -11.69 -5.45 -11.88
N LEU A 53 -10.76 -6.28 -11.42
CA LEU A 53 -10.45 -7.60 -12.01
C LEU A 53 -11.32 -8.74 -11.48
N ALA A 54 -12.35 -8.44 -10.66
CA ALA A 54 -13.21 -9.45 -10.03
C ALA A 54 -12.42 -10.53 -9.25
N THR A 55 -11.31 -10.13 -8.62
CA THR A 55 -10.48 -11.02 -7.80
C THR A 55 -11.30 -11.56 -6.63
N PRO A 56 -11.16 -12.85 -6.25
CA PRO A 56 -11.84 -13.41 -5.09
C PRO A 56 -11.62 -12.57 -3.83
N PHE A 57 -12.70 -12.32 -3.09
CA PHE A 57 -12.65 -11.45 -1.90
C PHE A 57 -11.68 -11.95 -0.83
N ASP A 58 -11.50 -13.27 -0.68
CA ASP A 58 -10.52 -13.84 0.25
C ASP A 58 -9.11 -13.32 -0.05
N SER A 59 -8.66 -13.36 -1.30
CA SER A 59 -7.34 -12.84 -1.70
C SER A 59 -7.19 -11.34 -1.41
N ILE A 60 -8.26 -10.57 -1.60
CA ILE A 60 -8.28 -9.14 -1.28
C ILE A 60 -8.18 -8.93 0.23
N TYR A 61 -8.94 -9.69 1.03
CA TYR A 61 -8.93 -9.58 2.49
C TYR A 61 -7.62 -10.04 3.12
N PHE A 62 -6.93 -11.01 2.50
CA PHE A 62 -5.58 -11.40 2.86
C PHE A 62 -4.51 -10.39 2.43
N GLY A 63 -4.87 -9.28 1.76
CA GLY A 63 -3.95 -8.21 1.37
C GLY A 63 -3.00 -8.56 0.23
N LEU A 64 -3.23 -9.70 -0.44
CA LEU A 64 -2.32 -10.23 -1.47
C LEU A 64 -2.21 -9.32 -2.70
N CYS A 65 -3.22 -8.49 -2.94
CA CYS A 65 -3.22 -7.52 -4.04
C CYS A 65 -2.63 -6.16 -3.64
N GLY A 66 -2.37 -5.91 -2.36
CA GLY A 66 -1.99 -4.59 -1.84
C GLY A 66 -0.48 -4.39 -1.67
N PHE A 67 0.28 -5.44 -1.36
CA PHE A 67 1.68 -5.28 -0.93
C PHE A 67 2.61 -4.78 -2.04
N ASN A 68 2.50 -5.32 -3.26
CA ASN A 68 3.34 -4.89 -4.39
C ASN A 68 3.07 -3.44 -4.78
N SER A 69 1.80 -3.05 -4.88
CA SER A 69 1.43 -1.65 -5.20
C SER A 69 1.83 -0.71 -4.06
N SER A 70 1.74 -1.14 -2.79
CA SER A 70 2.28 -0.37 -1.65
C SER A 70 3.78 -0.09 -1.81
N LEU A 71 4.59 -1.11 -2.11
CA LEU A 71 6.05 -0.95 -2.33
C LEU A 71 6.36 -0.05 -3.52
N ALA A 72 5.67 -0.26 -4.64
CA ALA A 72 5.87 0.54 -5.85
C ALA A 72 5.50 2.01 -5.61
N CYS A 73 4.37 2.25 -4.95
CA CYS A 73 3.91 3.60 -4.62
C CYS A 73 4.88 4.31 -3.65
N ILE A 74 5.44 3.62 -2.65
CA ILE A 74 6.50 4.17 -1.78
C ILE A 74 7.76 4.50 -2.60
N ALA A 75 8.20 3.58 -3.46
CA ALA A 75 9.42 3.72 -4.24
C ALA A 75 9.38 4.97 -5.15
N ILE A 76 8.28 5.18 -5.85
CA ILE A 76 8.09 6.33 -6.76
C ILE A 76 7.65 7.58 -6.00
N GLY A 77 6.86 7.44 -4.94
CA GLY A 77 6.21 8.51 -4.18
C GLY A 77 7.12 9.28 -3.22
N GLY A 78 8.36 9.55 -3.62
CA GLY A 78 9.30 10.36 -2.86
C GLY A 78 10.56 9.65 -2.37
N MET A 79 10.67 8.32 -2.53
CA MET A 79 11.86 7.58 -2.07
C MET A 79 13.00 7.57 -3.09
N PHE A 80 12.71 7.19 -4.36
CA PHE A 80 13.70 7.18 -5.45
C PHE A 80 13.49 8.28 -6.48
N TYR A 81 12.31 8.91 -6.48
CA TYR A 81 11.99 10.05 -7.32
C TYR A 81 11.68 11.25 -6.43
N VAL A 82 12.09 12.45 -6.87
CA VAL A 82 11.71 13.69 -6.19
C VAL A 82 10.19 13.83 -6.23
N ILE A 83 9.58 14.10 -5.08
CA ILE A 83 8.14 14.28 -5.01
C ILE A 83 7.73 15.57 -5.72
N THR A 84 6.94 15.41 -6.77
CA THR A 84 6.30 16.45 -7.58
C THR A 84 4.88 15.97 -7.87
N TRP A 85 4.01 16.83 -8.38
CA TRP A 85 2.66 16.39 -8.73
C TRP A 85 2.67 15.33 -9.85
N GLN A 86 3.65 15.40 -10.77
CA GLN A 86 3.83 14.42 -11.84
C GLN A 86 4.25 13.05 -11.29
N THR A 87 5.25 13.03 -10.39
CA THR A 87 5.74 11.77 -9.80
C THR A 87 4.74 11.18 -8.81
N HIS A 88 3.91 12.00 -8.16
CA HIS A 88 2.79 11.51 -7.36
C HIS A 88 1.74 10.78 -8.22
N LEU A 89 1.36 11.35 -9.37
CA LEU A 89 0.47 10.67 -10.32
C LEU A 89 1.11 9.38 -10.86
N LEU A 90 2.42 9.39 -11.12
CA LEU A 90 3.14 8.19 -11.54
C LEU A 90 3.11 7.12 -10.44
N ALA A 91 3.31 7.49 -9.18
CA ALA A 91 3.27 6.57 -8.05
C ALA A 91 1.89 5.92 -7.85
N ILE A 92 0.81 6.65 -8.16
CA ILE A 92 -0.57 6.12 -8.13
C ILE A 92 -0.84 5.15 -9.28
N ALA A 93 -0.15 5.29 -10.41
CA ALA A 93 -0.33 4.44 -11.57
C ALA A 93 0.39 3.07 -11.45
N CYS A 94 1.25 2.88 -10.44
CA CYS A 94 2.02 1.66 -10.21
C CYS A 94 1.29 0.62 -9.34
#